data_AF-A0A955QHY9-F1
#
_entry.id   AF-A0A955QHY9-F1
#
_cell.length_a   1.000
_cell.length_b   1.000
_cell.length_c   1.000
_cell.angle_alpha   90.00
_cell.angle_beta   90.00
_cell.angle_gamma   90.00
#
_symmetry.space_group_name_H-M   'P 1'
#
loop_
_entity.id
_entity.type
_entity.pdbx_description
1 polymer ?
#
loop_
_entity_poly.entity_id
_entity_poly.type
_entity_poly.pdbx_seq_one_letter_code
_entity_poly.pdbx_strand_id
1 'polypeptide(L)'
;MVGPGVGQARYGGALFLFPPRAIPDIWENPRFDFTTSLEERLLAGACAHSQEEYVAVVSPVPLKARWRGIAKRYGRKLVPLPLHRFSGQTIARLRQFHVLNGHEIRSYAARFIRE
;
A
#
# COMPACT_ATOMS: atom_id res chain seq x y z
N MET A 1 -19.07 0.42 9.86
CA MET A 1 -20.00 -0.28 8.94
C MET A 1 -20.67 0.75 8.06
N VAL A 2 -20.84 0.48 6.76
CA VAL A 2 -21.50 1.41 5.81
C VAL A 2 -22.77 0.84 5.17
N GLY A 3 -23.03 -0.46 5.36
CA GLY A 3 -24.25 -1.13 4.95
C GLY A 3 -24.30 -2.58 5.47
N PRO A 4 -25.41 -3.31 5.27
CA PRO A 4 -25.51 -4.72 5.62
C PRO A 4 -24.38 -5.52 4.96
N GLY A 5 -23.56 -6.18 5.75
CA GLY A 5 -22.40 -6.95 5.25
C GLY A 5 -21.28 -6.12 4.61
N VAL A 6 -21.31 -4.78 4.69
CA VAL A 6 -20.27 -3.90 4.12
C VAL A 6 -19.52 -3.15 5.24
N GLY A 7 -18.32 -3.63 5.55
CA GLY A 7 -17.35 -2.94 6.40
C GLY A 7 -16.59 -1.88 5.60
N GLN A 8 -16.23 -0.78 6.25
CA GLN A 8 -15.33 0.23 5.70
C GLN A 8 -14.13 0.35 6.62
N ALA A 9 -12.94 0.41 6.03
CA ALA A 9 -11.69 0.58 6.73
C ALA A 9 -10.75 1.50 5.95
N ARG A 10 -9.70 1.96 6.63
CA ARG A 10 -8.67 2.85 6.08
C ARG A 10 -7.30 2.22 6.22
N TYR A 11 -6.52 2.21 5.15
CA TYR A 11 -5.12 1.80 5.18
C TYR A 11 -4.24 2.85 5.88
N GLY A 12 -3.32 2.37 6.72
CA GLY A 12 -2.21 3.17 7.27
C GLY A 12 -1.11 3.42 6.22
N GLY A 13 -0.93 2.46 5.31
CA GLY A 13 -0.08 2.52 4.12
C GLY A 13 -0.47 1.39 3.18
N ALA A 14 -0.12 1.51 1.89
CA ALA A 14 -0.43 0.49 0.89
C ALA A 14 0.74 0.31 -0.06
N LEU A 15 0.86 -0.91 -0.59
CA LEU A 15 1.78 -1.28 -1.66
C LEU A 15 0.95 -1.72 -2.86
N PHE A 16 1.22 -1.13 -4.01
CA PHE A 16 0.64 -1.51 -5.29
C PHE A 16 1.73 -2.10 -6.18
N LEU A 17 1.45 -3.25 -6.79
CA LEU A 17 2.35 -3.93 -7.71
C LEU A 17 1.65 -4.09 -9.07
N PHE A 18 2.40 -3.86 -10.14
CA PHE A 18 1.97 -4.12 -11.50
C PHE A 18 3.02 -4.99 -12.21
N PRO A 19 2.63 -6.04 -12.95
CA PRO A 19 1.26 -6.60 -13.00
C PRO A 19 0.79 -7.15 -11.64
N PRO A 20 -0.53 -7.16 -11.37
CA PRO A 20 -1.07 -7.63 -10.09
C PRO A 20 -0.79 -9.12 -9.93
N ARG A 21 -0.21 -9.49 -8.79
CA ARG A 21 0.15 -10.88 -8.47
C ARG A 21 0.14 -11.11 -6.98
N ALA A 22 -0.04 -12.38 -6.60
CA ALA A 22 0.14 -12.79 -5.23
C ALA A 22 1.61 -12.62 -4.82
N ILE A 23 1.82 -12.04 -3.65
CA ILE A 23 3.11 -12.02 -2.97
C ILE A 23 2.96 -12.72 -1.62
N PRO A 24 4.00 -13.40 -1.12
CA PRO A 24 4.02 -13.91 0.24
C PRO A 24 3.73 -12.80 1.24
N ASP A 25 3.17 -13.16 2.39
CA ASP A 25 2.96 -12.19 3.47
C ASP A 25 4.30 -11.50 3.79
N ILE A 26 4.26 -10.17 3.86
CA ILE A 26 5.43 -9.36 4.17
C ILE A 26 5.51 -9.07 5.66
N TRP A 27 4.43 -9.23 6.42
CA TRP A 27 4.36 -8.86 7.83
C TRP A 27 5.05 -9.89 8.71
N GLU A 28 4.87 -11.18 8.46
CA GLU A 28 5.47 -12.25 9.27
C GLU A 28 6.78 -12.82 8.68
N ASN A 29 7.18 -12.36 7.49
CA ASN A 29 8.33 -12.93 6.78
C ASN A 29 9.69 -12.48 7.36
N PRO A 30 10.50 -13.40 7.92
CA PRO A 30 11.74 -13.05 8.62
C PRO A 30 12.79 -12.31 7.77
N ARG A 31 12.71 -12.44 6.43
CA ARG A 31 13.65 -11.73 5.53
C ARG A 31 13.57 -10.21 5.68
N PHE A 32 12.50 -9.68 6.27
CA PHE A 32 12.28 -8.25 6.47
C PHE A 32 12.58 -7.76 7.89
N ASP A 33 13.11 -8.60 8.78
CA ASP A 33 13.34 -8.25 10.19
C ASP A 33 14.44 -7.21 10.43
N PHE A 34 15.18 -6.87 9.38
CA PHE A 34 16.11 -5.73 9.37
C PHE A 34 15.40 -4.36 9.36
N THR A 35 14.09 -4.33 9.10
CA THR A 35 13.28 -3.12 9.13
C THR A 35 12.80 -2.86 10.55
N THR A 36 12.67 -1.59 10.94
CA THR A 36 12.31 -1.25 12.34
C THR A 36 10.94 -0.59 12.47
N SER A 37 10.23 -0.42 11.36
CA SER A 37 8.89 0.18 11.35
C SER A 37 8.03 -0.42 10.24
N LEU A 38 6.71 -0.27 10.38
CA LEU A 38 5.75 -0.79 9.41
C LEU A 38 5.96 -0.18 8.02
N GLU A 39 6.26 1.11 7.94
CA GLU A 39 6.52 1.76 6.65
C GLU A 39 7.82 1.28 5.99
N GLU A 40 8.85 0.95 6.78
CA GLU A 40 10.07 0.36 6.25
C GLU A 40 9.86 -1.07 5.76
N ARG A 41 9.06 -1.86 6.49
CA ARG A 41 8.70 -3.22 6.10
C ARG A 41 7.87 -3.23 4.82
N LEU A 42 6.90 -2.31 4.71
CA LEU A 42 6.12 -2.10 3.49
C LEU A 42 7.01 -1.72 2.30
N LEU A 43 7.95 -0.80 2.49
CA LEU A 43 8.91 -0.39 1.46
C LEU A 43 9.86 -1.52 1.06
N ALA A 44 10.32 -2.33 2.02
CA ALA A 44 11.16 -3.50 1.76
C ALA A 44 10.39 -4.54 0.94
N GLY A 45 9.12 -4.81 1.29
CA GLY A 45 8.22 -5.65 0.51
C GLY A 45 8.05 -5.14 -0.92
N ALA A 46 7.85 -3.83 -1.09
CA ALA A 46 7.76 -3.18 -2.39
C ALA A 46 9.00 -3.41 -3.24
N CYS A 47 10.19 -3.15 -2.67
CA CYS A 47 11.45 -3.28 -3.39
C CYS A 47 11.80 -4.74 -3.71
N ALA A 48 11.48 -5.67 -2.81
CA ALA A 48 11.71 -7.10 -3.00
C ALA A 48 10.83 -7.70 -4.10
N HIS A 49 9.61 -7.16 -4.27
CA HIS A 49 8.63 -7.68 -5.20
C HIS A 49 8.41 -6.82 -6.45
N SER A 50 9.04 -5.66 -6.57
CA SER A 50 9.02 -4.88 -7.80
C SER A 50 9.78 -5.62 -8.90
N GLN A 51 9.24 -5.64 -10.12
CA GLN A 51 10.01 -6.01 -11.31
C GLN A 51 10.78 -4.82 -11.86
N GLU A 52 10.26 -3.61 -11.64
CA GLU A 52 10.85 -2.37 -12.11
C GLU A 52 12.06 -1.96 -11.25
N GLU A 53 13.01 -1.28 -11.88
CA GLU A 53 14.16 -0.68 -11.20
C GLU A 53 13.73 0.45 -10.26
N TYR A 54 12.69 1.20 -10.66
CA TYR A 54 12.20 2.38 -9.97
C TYR A 54 10.94 2.06 -9.16
N VAL A 55 10.96 2.41 -7.88
CA VAL A 55 9.80 2.28 -6.99
C VAL A 55 9.34 3.68 -6.59
N ALA A 56 8.13 4.04 -7.01
CA ALA A 56 7.51 5.30 -6.61
C ALA A 56 7.10 5.26 -5.14
N VAL A 57 7.47 6.29 -4.38
CA VAL A 57 7.14 6.42 -2.97
C VAL A 57 6.33 7.69 -2.77
N VAL A 58 5.05 7.51 -2.47
CA VAL A 58 4.15 8.62 -2.13
C VAL A 58 4.18 8.83 -0.62
N SER A 59 4.62 10.00 -0.16
CA SER A 59 4.81 10.25 1.28
C SER A 59 4.60 11.72 1.66
N PRO A 60 4.07 12.02 2.86
CA PRO A 60 4.00 13.40 3.38
C PRO A 60 5.37 13.94 3.79
N VAL A 61 6.39 13.08 3.90
CA VAL A 61 7.75 13.45 4.30
C VAL A 61 8.76 13.15 3.18
N PRO A 62 9.89 13.86 3.13
CA PRO A 62 10.99 13.51 2.22
C PRO A 62 11.51 12.08 2.46
N LEU A 63 12.15 11.49 1.43
CA LEU A 63 12.77 10.17 1.55
C LEU A 63 13.85 10.17 2.64
N LYS A 64 13.65 9.31 3.64
CA LYS A 64 14.61 9.08 4.72
C LYS A 64 15.86 8.37 4.18
N ALA A 65 17.02 8.60 4.79
CA ALA A 65 18.26 7.92 4.41
C ALA A 65 18.15 6.39 4.51
N ARG A 66 17.52 5.88 5.58
CA ARG A 66 17.27 4.44 5.77
C ARG A 66 16.45 3.83 4.63
N TRP A 67 15.44 4.54 4.11
CA TRP A 67 14.64 4.07 2.98
C TRP A 67 15.48 3.87 1.72
N ARG A 68 16.40 4.80 1.43
CA ARG A 68 17.35 4.63 0.31
C ARG A 68 18.26 3.42 0.54
N GLY A 69 18.67 3.16 1.77
CA GLY A 69 19.42 1.96 2.15
C GLY A 69 18.64 0.66 1.91
N ILE A 70 17.35 0.64 2.26
CA ILE A 70 16.44 -0.49 1.96
C ILE A 70 16.37 -0.73 0.45
N ALA A 71 16.14 0.32 -0.33
CA ALA A 71 16.06 0.19 -1.79
C ALA A 71 17.37 -0.34 -2.39
N LYS A 72 18.52 0.18 -1.93
CA LYS A 72 19.85 -0.27 -2.37
C LYS A 72 20.08 -1.75 -2.11
N ARG A 73 19.60 -2.30 -0.98
CA ARG A 73 19.69 -3.73 -0.66
C ARG A 73 19.03 -4.61 -1.74
N TYR A 74 17.98 -4.12 -2.38
CA TYR A 74 17.25 -4.84 -3.44
C TYR A 74 17.61 -4.37 -4.85
N GLY A 75 18.64 -3.53 -5.01
CA GLY A 75 19.01 -2.98 -6.32
C GLY A 75 17.94 -2.06 -6.92
N ARG A 76 17.15 -1.38 -6.08
CA ARG A 76 16.06 -0.48 -6.51
C ARG A 76 16.40 0.98 -6.29
N LYS A 77 15.77 1.86 -7.06
CA LYS A 77 15.82 3.32 -6.93
C LYS A 77 14.46 3.85 -6.48
N LEU A 78 14.45 4.71 -5.47
CA LEU A 78 13.22 5.34 -4.99
C LEU A 78 12.93 6.63 -5.75
N VAL A 79 11.72 6.78 -6.26
CA VAL A 79 11.23 8.00 -6.89
C VAL A 79 10.28 8.70 -5.91
N PRO A 80 10.67 9.86 -5.33
CA PRO A 80 9.81 10.58 -4.40
C PRO A 80 8.65 11.26 -5.13
N LEU A 81 7.43 10.98 -4.67
CA LEU A 81 6.23 11.70 -5.08
C LEU A 81 5.61 12.34 -3.84
N PRO A 82 5.73 13.67 -3.65
CA PRO A 82 5.17 14.31 -2.46
C PRO A 82 3.65 14.12 -2.36
N LEU A 83 3.16 13.70 -1.18
CA LEU A 83 1.74 13.41 -0.98
C LEU A 83 0.83 14.61 -1.30
N HIS A 84 1.29 15.83 -1.02
CA HIS A 84 0.53 17.06 -1.27
C HIS A 84 0.27 17.35 -2.76
N ARG A 85 0.94 16.64 -3.69
CA ARG A 85 0.65 16.73 -5.13
C ARG A 85 -0.65 16.03 -5.53
N PHE A 86 -1.22 15.23 -4.63
CA PHE A 86 -2.47 14.51 -4.86
C PHE A 86 -3.61 15.23 -4.13
N SER A 87 -4.79 15.25 -4.75
CA SER A 87 -5.98 15.81 -4.08
C SER A 87 -6.33 14.99 -2.83
N GLY A 88 -6.92 15.65 -1.82
CA GLY A 88 -7.41 14.95 -0.62
C GLY A 88 -8.42 13.86 -0.96
N GLN A 89 -9.25 14.07 -1.99
CA GLN A 89 -10.21 13.07 -2.49
C GLN A 89 -9.50 11.86 -3.09
N THR A 90 -8.45 12.07 -3.92
CA THR A 90 -7.64 10.98 -4.49
C THR A 90 -6.98 10.15 -3.38
N ILE A 91 -6.40 10.81 -2.37
CA ILE A 91 -5.76 10.12 -1.24
C ILE A 91 -6.80 9.34 -0.43
N ALA A 92 -7.96 9.94 -0.15
CA ALA A 92 -9.03 9.28 0.58
C ALA A 92 -9.52 8.02 -0.15
N ARG A 93 -9.74 8.10 -1.48
CA ARG A 93 -10.11 6.97 -2.32
C ARG A 93 -9.08 5.84 -2.28
N LEU A 94 -7.78 6.16 -2.40
CA LEU A 94 -6.72 5.15 -2.37
C LEU A 94 -6.56 4.48 -0.99
N ARG A 95 -6.90 5.20 0.10
CA ARG A 95 -6.77 4.68 1.46
C ARG A 95 -8.01 3.97 1.95
N GLN A 96 -9.17 4.20 1.35
CA GLN A 96 -10.42 3.61 1.77
C GLN A 96 -10.65 2.28 1.05
N PHE A 97 -10.98 1.25 1.82
CA PHE A 97 -11.40 -0.03 1.27
C PHE A 97 -12.62 -0.56 1.99
N HIS A 98 -13.30 -1.48 1.33
CA HIS A 98 -14.51 -2.11 1.84
C HIS A 98 -14.28 -3.60 1.98
N VAL A 99 -14.67 -4.15 3.13
CA VAL A 99 -14.65 -5.58 3.39
C VAL A 99 -16.09 -6.07 3.24
N LEU A 100 -16.28 -7.01 2.32
CA LEU A 100 -17.58 -7.61 2.05
C LEU A 100 -17.69 -8.93 2.80
N ASN A 101 -18.72 -9.06 3.63
CA ASN A 101 -18.98 -10.27 4.40
C ASN A 101 -19.76 -11.30 3.56
N GLY A 102 -19.18 -11.75 2.44
CA GLY A 102 -19.80 -12.72 1.54
C GLY A 102 -19.77 -12.29 0.07
N HIS A 103 -19.89 -13.27 -0.82
CA HIS A 103 -19.90 -13.03 -2.27
C HIS A 103 -21.20 -12.38 -2.72
N GLU A 104 -22.32 -12.77 -2.12
CA GLU A 104 -23.67 -12.25 -2.35
C GLU A 104 -23.78 -10.75 -2.08
N ILE A 105 -23.00 -10.22 -1.13
CA ILE A 105 -22.95 -8.78 -0.82
C ILE A 105 -22.51 -7.96 -2.05
N ARG A 106 -21.65 -8.51 -2.92
CA ARG A 106 -21.17 -7.83 -4.14
C ARG A 106 -22.31 -7.34 -5.03
N SER A 107 -23.44 -8.06 -5.05
CA SER A 107 -24.61 -7.72 -5.87
C SER A 107 -25.26 -6.38 -5.47
N TYR A 108 -25.09 -5.93 -4.23
CA TYR A 108 -25.72 -4.70 -3.73
C TYR A 108 -24.76 -3.75 -3.00
N ALA A 109 -23.49 -4.13 -2.79
CA ALA A 109 -22.48 -3.32 -2.09
C ALA A 109 -22.32 -1.92 -2.71
N ALA A 110 -22.44 -1.81 -4.04
CA ALA A 110 -22.34 -0.54 -4.76
C ALA A 110 -23.37 0.51 -4.29
N ARG A 111 -24.51 0.10 -3.71
CA ARG A 111 -25.50 1.05 -3.13
C ARG A 111 -24.98 1.76 -1.88
N PHE A 112 -23.97 1.20 -1.23
CA PHE A 112 -23.41 1.68 0.04
C PHE A 112 -22.00 2.26 -0.11
N ILE A 113 -21.31 1.94 -1.22
CA ILE A 113 -19.96 2.44 -1.53
C ILE A 113 -20.11 3.74 -2.32
N ARG A 114 -19.73 4.86 -1.70
CA ARG A 114 -19.70 6.17 -2.36
C ARG A 114 -18.39 6.35 -3.12
N GLU A 115 -18.47 6.92 -4.33
CA GLU A 115 -17.29 7.35 -5.11
C GLU A 115 -16.62 8.57 -4.50
#